data_AF-A0A529MH82-F1
#
_entry.id   AF-A0A529MH82-F1
#
_cell.length_a   1.000
_cell.length_b   1.000
_cell.length_c   1.000
_cell.angle_alpha   90.00
_cell.angle_beta   90.00
_cell.angle_gamma   90.00
#
_symmetry.space_group_name_H-M   'P 1'
#
loop_
_entity.id
_entity.type
_entity.pdbx_description
1 polymer ?
#
loop_
_entity_poly.entity_id
_entity_poly.type
_entity_poly.pdbx_seq_one_letter_code
_entity_poly.pdbx_strand_id
1 'polypeptide(L)'
;GPCGPCSEIFIDRGEHIWGGPPGSPEEDGDRFLEFWNLVFMQYEQVTKEERIDLPRPSIDTGMGLERMASILQGVESVFETDLFRHLIDAASSALGRGPDADTVA
;
A
#
# COMPACT_ATOMS: atom_id res chain seq x y z
N GLY A 1 -8.41 12.98 -16.35
CA GLY A 1 -7.10 12.78 -15.69
C GLY A 1 -6.33 11.72 -16.44
N PRO A 2 -4.99 11.80 -16.52
CA PRO A 2 -4.15 10.76 -17.11
C PRO A 2 -4.41 9.39 -16.46
N CYS A 3 -4.49 8.32 -17.25
CA CYS A 3 -4.71 6.95 -16.78
C CYS A 3 -4.17 5.91 -17.78
N GLY A 4 -4.23 4.64 -17.40
CA GLY A 4 -3.79 3.54 -18.26
C GLY A 4 -3.92 2.18 -17.57
N PRO A 5 -3.63 1.09 -18.30
CA PRO A 5 -3.45 -0.21 -17.67
C PRO A 5 -2.26 -0.17 -16.70
N CYS A 6 -2.31 -1.00 -15.67
CA CYS A 6 -1.24 -1.13 -14.69
C CYS A 6 -0.81 -2.58 -14.49
N SER A 7 0.38 -2.73 -13.91
CA SER A 7 0.87 -3.99 -13.35
C SER A 7 1.29 -3.74 -11.92
N GLU A 8 0.72 -4.51 -11.00
CA GLU A 8 0.99 -4.39 -9.56
C GLU A 8 1.88 -5.53 -9.08
N ILE A 9 2.74 -5.24 -8.11
CA ILE A 9 3.65 -6.19 -7.49
C ILE A 9 3.20 -6.44 -6.05
N PHE A 10 3.00 -7.72 -5.76
CA PHE A 10 2.60 -8.22 -4.45
C PHE A 10 3.72 -9.04 -3.83
N ILE A 11 3.81 -9.01 -2.50
CA ILE A 11 4.69 -9.89 -1.74
C ILE A 11 3.86 -10.83 -0.85
N ASP A 12 4.20 -12.11 -0.86
CA ASP A 12 3.64 -13.08 0.10
C ASP A 12 4.35 -12.91 1.44
N ARG A 13 3.60 -12.50 2.46
CA ARG A 13 4.10 -12.29 3.81
C ARG A 13 4.06 -13.56 4.67
N GLY A 14 3.51 -14.65 4.14
CA GLY A 14 3.51 -15.98 4.75
C GLY A 14 2.14 -16.44 5.23
N GLU A 15 2.00 -17.75 5.42
CA GLU A 15 0.72 -18.42 5.74
C GLU A 15 0.15 -18.10 7.13
N HIS A 16 0.92 -17.45 8.00
CA HIS A 16 0.47 -17.02 9.32
C HIS A 16 -0.47 -15.81 9.25
N ILE A 17 -0.49 -15.11 8.10
CA ILE A 17 -1.40 -14.00 7.82
C ILE A 17 -2.52 -14.54 6.94
N TRP A 18 -3.76 -14.19 7.29
CA TRP A 18 -4.93 -14.56 6.50
C TRP A 18 -4.97 -13.76 5.18
N GLY A 19 -5.32 -14.43 4.09
CA GLY A 19 -5.47 -13.82 2.77
C GLY A 19 -5.06 -14.76 1.64
N GLY A 20 -5.67 -14.54 0.48
CA GLY A 20 -5.38 -15.24 -0.76
C GLY A 20 -4.69 -14.33 -1.78
N PRO A 21 -4.16 -14.89 -2.89
CA PRO A 21 -3.50 -14.10 -3.92
C PRO A 21 -4.47 -13.15 -4.62
N PRO A 22 -3.96 -12.12 -5.33
CA PRO A 22 -4.79 -11.21 -6.12
C PRO A 22 -5.64 -11.97 -7.14
N GLY A 23 -6.93 -11.60 -7.25
CA GLY A 23 -7.94 -12.28 -8.06
C GLY A 23 -8.66 -13.44 -7.38
N SER A 24 -8.31 -13.78 -6.14
CA SER A 24 -8.98 -14.83 -5.36
C SER A 24 -10.11 -14.28 -4.49
N PRO A 25 -11.06 -15.12 -4.00
CA PRO A 25 -12.11 -14.66 -3.08
C PRO A 25 -11.58 -14.09 -1.74
N GLU A 26 -10.32 -14.36 -1.41
CA GLU A 26 -9.66 -13.93 -0.17
C GLU A 26 -8.60 -12.85 -0.45
N GLU A 27 -8.63 -12.21 -1.63
CA GLU A 27 -7.63 -11.20 -2.06
C GLU A 27 -7.55 -9.96 -1.15
N ASP A 28 -8.59 -9.70 -0.36
CA ASP A 28 -8.68 -8.55 0.55
C ASP A 28 -7.92 -8.79 1.89
N GLY A 29 -7.27 -9.95 2.04
CA GLY A 29 -6.46 -10.27 3.20
C GLY A 29 -5.03 -9.71 3.12
N ASP A 30 -4.39 -9.53 4.27
CA ASP A 30 -3.09 -8.87 4.39
C ASP A 30 -1.88 -9.74 4.00
N ARG A 31 -2.10 -11.01 3.63
CA ARG A 31 -1.04 -11.96 3.27
C ARG A 31 -0.30 -11.52 2.02
N PHE A 32 -1.02 -11.21 0.96
CA PHE A 32 -0.45 -10.75 -0.31
C PHE A 32 -0.52 -9.23 -0.34
N LEU A 33 0.55 -8.59 0.15
CA LEU A 33 0.59 -7.14 0.27
C LEU A 33 1.03 -6.52 -1.07
N GLU A 34 0.15 -5.72 -1.67
CA GLU A 34 0.51 -4.81 -2.75
C GLU A 34 1.48 -3.76 -2.21
N PHE A 35 2.67 -3.64 -2.79
CA PHE A 35 3.63 -2.61 -2.36
C PHE A 35 4.07 -1.68 -3.48
N TRP A 36 3.88 -2.06 -4.74
CA TRP A 36 4.35 -1.28 -5.88
C TRP A 36 3.43 -1.41 -7.09
N ASN A 37 2.92 -0.28 -7.58
CA ASN A 37 2.13 -0.19 -8.80
C ASN A 37 2.93 0.46 -9.94
N LEU A 38 2.87 -0.16 -11.13
CA LEU A 38 3.48 0.30 -12.37
C LEU A 38 2.36 0.63 -13.36
N VAL A 39 2.03 1.91 -13.50
CA VAL A 39 1.00 2.37 -14.43
C VAL A 39 1.64 2.73 -15.77
N PHE A 40 1.17 2.08 -16.82
CA PHE A 40 1.54 2.40 -18.20
C PHE A 40 0.56 3.45 -18.70
N MET A 41 0.89 4.72 -18.54
CA MET A 41 0.01 5.84 -18.90
C MET A 41 -0.19 5.87 -20.41
N GLN A 42 -1.42 5.62 -20.85
CA GLN A 42 -1.79 5.56 -22.27
C GLN A 42 -2.87 6.58 -22.64
N TYR A 43 -3.71 6.98 -21.68
CA TYR A 43 -4.93 7.72 -21.96
C TYR A 43 -5.09 8.94 -21.05
N GLU A 44 -5.90 9.89 -21.49
CA GLU A 44 -6.52 10.92 -20.67
C GLU A 44 -8.02 10.58 -20.54
N GLN A 45 -8.49 10.33 -19.31
CA GLN A 45 -9.92 10.14 -19.03
C GLN A 45 -10.62 11.51 -19.05
N VAL A 46 -11.42 11.77 -20.09
CA VAL A 46 -12.13 13.05 -20.28
C VAL A 46 -13.47 13.04 -19.57
N THR A 47 -14.25 11.98 -19.79
CA THR A 47 -15.53 11.70 -19.11
C THR A 47 -15.52 10.26 -18.60
N LYS A 48 -16.58 9.75 -17.98
CA LYS A 48 -16.60 8.35 -17.51
C LYS A 48 -16.56 7.34 -18.67
N GLU A 49 -17.13 7.71 -19.81
CA GLU A 49 -17.26 6.86 -20.99
C GLU A 49 -16.19 7.13 -22.05
N GLU A 50 -15.52 8.29 -22.01
CA GLU A 50 -14.55 8.73 -23.02
C GLU A 50 -13.11 8.77 -22.50
N ARG A 51 -12.23 8.12 -23.27
CA ARG A 51 -10.76 8.16 -23.12
C ARG A 51 -10.14 8.55 -24.44
N ILE A 52 -9.13 9.42 -24.40
CA ILE A 52 -8.32 9.79 -25.57
C ILE A 52 -6.86 9.40 -25.35
N ASP A 53 -6.14 9.11 -26.42
CA ASP A 53 -4.73 8.73 -26.33
C ASP A 53 -3.86 9.89 -25.84
N LEU A 54 -2.91 9.60 -24.96
CA LEU A 54 -1.86 10.54 -24.59
C LEU A 54 -0.91 10.75 -25.78
N PRO A 55 -0.41 11.99 -25.99
CA PRO A 55 0.53 12.26 -27.08
C PRO A 55 1.82 11.44 -26.99
N ARG A 56 2.19 11.03 -25.77
CA ARG A 56 3.37 10.21 -25.47
C ARG A 56 3.03 9.22 -24.36
N PRO A 57 3.01 7.91 -24.65
CA PRO A 57 2.94 6.89 -23.62
C PRO A 57 4.04 7.09 -22.58
N SER A 58 3.68 7.01 -21.30
CA SER A 58 4.57 7.33 -20.18
C SER A 58 4.44 6.28 -19.08
N ILE A 59 5.34 6.33 -18.09
CA ILE A 59 5.30 5.45 -16.93
C ILE A 59 5.06 6.32 -15.70
N ASP A 60 4.05 5.96 -14.92
CA ASP A 60 3.84 6.46 -13.56
C ASP A 60 3.95 5.29 -12.60
N THR A 61 4.61 5.50 -11.46
CA THR A 61 4.81 4.43 -10.51
C THR A 61 4.74 4.92 -9.07
N GLY A 62 4.06 4.15 -8.24
CA GLY A 62 3.90 4.41 -6.82
C GLY A 62 4.29 3.17 -6.03
N MET A 63 5.26 3.33 -5.13
CA MET A 63 5.61 2.33 -4.13
C MET A 63 5.30 2.89 -2.75
N GLY A 64 4.55 2.16 -1.94
CA GLY A 64 4.26 2.58 -0.55
C GLY A 64 5.51 2.50 0.29
N LEU A 65 6.07 3.64 0.72
CA LEU A 65 7.32 3.68 1.48
C LEU A 65 7.18 2.91 2.80
N GLU A 66 6.07 3.09 3.50
CA GLU A 66 5.79 2.48 4.79
C GLU A 66 5.55 0.97 4.65
N ARG A 67 4.89 0.54 3.57
CA ARG A 67 4.73 -0.89 3.23
C ARG A 67 6.07 -1.53 2.88
N MET A 68 6.91 -0.84 2.11
CA MET A 68 8.26 -1.33 1.81
C MET A 68 9.13 -1.36 3.07
N ALA A 69 8.98 -0.38 3.96
CA ALA A 69 9.68 -0.34 5.24
C ALA A 69 9.26 -1.51 6.15
N SER A 70 7.97 -1.84 6.23
CA SER A 70 7.51 -2.99 7.03
C SER A 70 8.08 -4.31 6.49
N ILE A 71 8.10 -4.46 5.16
CA ILE A 71 8.74 -5.61 4.48
C ILE A 71 10.22 -5.71 4.84
N LEU A 72 10.98 -4.62 4.67
CA LEU A 72 12.43 -4.61 4.90
C LEU A 72 12.83 -4.79 6.37
N GLN A 73 11.99 -4.30 7.28
CA GLN A 73 12.20 -4.41 8.73
C GLN A 73 11.66 -5.74 9.30
N GLY A 74 10.92 -6.52 8.49
CA GLY A 74 10.36 -7.80 8.91
C GLY A 74 9.27 -7.66 9.97
N VAL A 75 8.46 -6.60 9.88
CA VAL A 75 7.35 -6.32 10.81
C VAL A 75 6.01 -6.46 10.10
N GLU A 76 4.95 -6.76 10.84
CA GLU A 76 3.66 -7.10 10.25
C GLU A 76 2.80 -5.85 9.97
N SER A 77 3.03 -4.76 10.69
CA SER A 77 2.28 -3.53 10.50
C SER A 77 3.17 -2.36 10.11
N VAL A 78 2.65 -1.44 9.32
CA VAL A 78 3.31 -0.15 9.07
C VAL A 78 3.53 0.63 10.37
N PHE A 79 2.67 0.43 11.37
CA PHE A 79 2.78 1.06 12.69
C PHE A 79 3.93 0.50 13.54
N GLU A 80 4.46 -0.67 13.16
CA GLU A 80 5.62 -1.29 13.78
C GLU A 80 6.93 -0.91 13.09
N THR A 81 6.90 -0.08 12.06
CA THR A 81 8.13 0.47 11.48
C THR A 81 8.82 1.41 12.46
N ASP A 82 10.13 1.53 12.36
CA ASP A 82 10.94 2.48 13.14
C ASP A 82 10.35 3.90 13.15
N LEU A 83 9.90 4.42 12.02
CA LEU A 83 9.26 5.73 11.90
C LEU A 83 8.03 5.84 12.81
N PHE A 84 7.10 4.89 12.71
CA PHE A 84 5.87 4.95 13.47
C PHE A 84 6.07 4.63 14.95
N ARG A 85 6.96 3.71 15.31
CA ARG A 85 7.29 3.45 16.73
C ARG A 85 7.76 4.72 17.42
N HIS A 86 8.69 5.47 16.83
CA HIS A 86 9.14 6.73 17.41
C HIS A 86 8.01 7.76 17.55
N LEU A 87 7.11 7.85 16.55
CA LEU A 87 5.98 8.77 16.60
C LEU A 87 4.96 8.37 17.68
N ILE A 88 4.67 7.08 17.80
CA ILE A 88 3.76 6.52 18.82
C ILE A 88 4.35 6.74 20.21
N ASP A 89 5.65 6.52 20.40
CA ASP A 89 6.33 6.75 21.67
C ASP A 89 6.26 8.23 22.08
N ALA A 90 6.51 9.15 21.13
CA ALA A 90 6.42 10.58 21.37
C ALA A 90 4.98 11.01 21.72
N ALA A 91 3.99 10.50 21.00
CA ALA A 91 2.58 10.74 21.29
C ALA A 91 2.19 10.21 22.68
N SER A 92 2.63 8.98 23.00
CA SER A 92 2.36 8.34 24.29
C SER A 92 2.96 9.13 25.45
N SER A 93 4.19 9.63 25.28
CA SER A 93 4.84 10.51 26.26
C SER A 93 4.09 11.82 26.44
N ALA A 94 3.57 12.43 25.38
CA ALA A 94 2.83 13.68 25.44
C ALA A 94 1.44 13.51 26.10
N LEU A 95 0.79 12.37 25.89
CA LEU A 95 -0.53 12.06 26.43
C LEU A 95 -0.46 11.43 27.83
N GLY A 96 0.71 10.97 28.27
CA GLY A 96 0.89 10.28 29.54
C GLY A 96 0.30 8.87 29.58
N ARG A 97 -0.03 8.29 28.41
CA ARG A 97 -0.57 6.94 28.26
C ARG A 97 -0.14 6.34 26.91
N GLY A 98 0.12 5.04 26.90
CA GLY A 98 0.40 4.30 25.66
C GLY A 98 -0.86 3.91 24.89
N PRO A 99 -0.70 3.23 23.74
CA PRO A 99 -1.80 2.63 23.00
C PRO A 99 -2.55 1.61 23.87
N ASP A 100 -3.86 1.55 23.68
CA ASP A 100 -4.77 0.57 24.29
C ASP A 100 -5.58 -0.13 23.18
N ALA A 101 -6.42 -1.10 23.57
CA ALA A 101 -7.20 -1.88 22.62
C ALA A 101 -8.15 -1.04 21.73
N ASP A 102 -8.48 0.19 22.15
CA ASP A 102 -9.36 1.09 21.41
C ASP A 102 -8.57 2.00 20.43
N THR A 103 -7.23 2.01 20.53
CA THR A 103 -6.36 2.94 19.80
C THR A 103 -5.27 2.26 18.97
N VAL A 104 -5.10 0.94 19.09
CA VAL A 104 -4.26 0.13 18.20
C VAL A 104 -5.03 -0.15 16.91
N ALA A 105 -4.40 0.14 15.77
CA ALA A 105 -4.93 -0.10 14.43
C ALA A 105 -4.62 -1.52 13.94
#